data_AF-A0A2G1ZW05-F1
#
_entry.id   AF-A0A2G1ZW05-F1
#
_cell.length_a   1.000
_cell.length_b   1.000
_cell.length_c   1.000
_cell.angle_alpha   90.00
_cell.angle_beta   90.00
_cell.angle_gamma   90.00
#
_symmetry.space_group_name_H-M   'P 1'
#
loop_
_entity.id
_entity.type
_entity.pdbx_description
1 polymer ?
#
loop_
_entity_poly.entity_id
_entity_poly.type
_entity_poly.pdbx_seq_one_letter_code
_entity_poly.pdbx_strand_id
1 'polypeptide(L)'
;MDTEIMKIKILPLTLLALGTWSLLFSFAAADWDTGACPGTGSAPCIETVINGNTYYFNGTGLHADVWHGRPAAEGGGDFVFEGDDVDLECALNLSCSVALSGQIKKCQDSSGEWRIGVQVNSATLSDGTFCGSINVSGFPWYSKDPTITGHCPFEDDCDSFIPYDPDATSYAGNFGPVSVAALGAALVDGEHIHDVVFTPGVGANISFASDLYDCNESQDCSMNGVLTITNATSFDIH
;
A
#
# COMPACT_ATOMS: atom_id res chain seq x y z
N MET A 1 72.95 -29.02 -20.91
CA MET A 1 71.69 -28.89 -21.67
C MET A 1 70.71 -28.23 -20.73
N ASP A 2 70.66 -26.91 -20.83
CA ASP A 2 69.92 -26.03 -19.94
C ASP A 2 68.42 -26.24 -20.15
N THR A 3 67.74 -26.61 -19.07
CA THR A 3 66.28 -26.73 -19.04
C THR A 3 65.74 -25.40 -18.53
N GLU A 4 65.15 -24.60 -19.41
CA GLU A 4 64.49 -23.35 -19.05
C GLU A 4 63.32 -23.61 -18.08
N ILE A 5 63.39 -23.00 -16.91
CA ILE A 5 62.30 -22.96 -15.92
C ILE A 5 61.31 -21.89 -16.37
N MET A 6 60.16 -22.31 -16.91
CA MET A 6 59.04 -21.42 -17.25
C MET A 6 58.44 -20.84 -15.95
N LYS A 7 58.75 -19.58 -15.65
CA LYS A 7 58.12 -18.83 -14.55
C LYS A 7 56.67 -18.49 -14.92
N ILE A 8 55.73 -19.29 -14.43
CA ILE A 8 54.30 -18.95 -14.43
C ILE A 8 54.12 -17.75 -13.49
N LYS A 9 53.90 -16.57 -14.06
CA LYS A 9 53.49 -15.37 -13.32
C LYS A 9 52.03 -15.55 -12.91
N ILE A 10 51.82 -15.87 -11.64
CA ILE A 10 50.50 -15.86 -11.00
C ILE A 10 50.10 -14.39 -10.86
N LEU A 11 49.17 -13.93 -11.70
CA LEU A 11 48.49 -12.65 -11.52
C LEU A 11 47.45 -12.80 -10.40
N PRO A 12 47.46 -11.93 -9.38
CA PRO A 12 46.44 -11.94 -8.35
C PRO A 12 45.11 -11.48 -8.94
N LEU A 13 44.15 -12.41 -9.01
CA LEU A 13 42.76 -12.14 -9.32
C LEU A 13 42.15 -11.39 -8.13
N THR A 14 42.07 -10.06 -8.23
CA THR A 14 41.40 -9.23 -7.23
C THR A 14 39.91 -9.49 -7.27
N LEU A 15 39.44 -10.23 -6.26
CA LEU A 15 38.05 -10.35 -5.86
C LEU A 15 37.54 -8.94 -5.49
N LEU A 16 36.75 -8.34 -6.38
CA LEU A 16 35.88 -7.21 -6.05
C LEU A 16 34.45 -7.75 -6.03
N ALA A 17 34.03 -8.20 -4.85
CA ALA A 17 32.65 -8.50 -4.55
C ALA A 17 32.20 -7.57 -3.41
N LEU A 18 30.94 -7.15 -3.52
CA LEU A 18 30.08 -6.56 -2.49
C LEU A 18 30.20 -5.04 -2.29
N GLY A 19 29.12 -4.34 -2.65
CA GLY A 19 28.87 -2.98 -2.20
C GLY A 19 27.76 -2.30 -2.98
N THR A 20 26.56 -2.27 -2.38
CA THR A 20 25.43 -1.38 -2.65
C THR A 20 24.66 -1.57 -3.97
N TRP A 21 23.85 -2.62 -4.03
CA TRP A 21 22.60 -2.61 -4.79
C TRP A 21 21.44 -2.30 -3.84
N SER A 22 21.40 -1.07 -3.36
CA SER A 22 20.28 -0.50 -2.60
C SER A 22 20.45 1.01 -2.72
N LEU A 23 19.36 1.78 -2.80
CA LEU A 23 19.31 3.24 -3.05
C LEU A 23 19.01 3.68 -4.50
N LEU A 24 18.31 2.86 -5.28
CA LEU A 24 17.45 3.37 -6.36
C LEU A 24 15.99 3.05 -6.04
N PHE A 25 15.55 3.39 -4.82
CA PHE A 25 14.13 3.62 -4.61
C PHE A 25 13.87 5.05 -5.09
N SER A 26 13.13 5.15 -6.19
CA SER A 26 12.68 6.38 -6.80
C SER A 26 11.95 7.25 -5.77
N PHE A 27 12.64 8.17 -5.11
CA PHE A 27 12.00 9.33 -4.49
C PHE A 27 11.65 10.33 -5.59
N ALA A 28 10.87 9.91 -6.58
CA ALA A 28 10.04 10.84 -7.31
C ALA A 28 8.84 11.07 -6.40
N ALA A 29 9.01 11.89 -5.35
CA ALA A 29 7.88 12.41 -4.63
C ALA A 29 7.11 13.26 -5.64
N ALA A 30 6.04 12.69 -6.17
CA ALA A 30 5.13 13.39 -7.05
C ALA A 30 4.59 14.61 -6.28
N ASP A 31 4.72 15.77 -6.89
CA ASP A 31 4.69 17.06 -6.19
C ASP A 31 3.34 17.26 -5.49
N TRP A 32 3.41 17.73 -4.26
CA TRP A 32 2.25 18.16 -3.48
C TRP A 32 2.25 19.69 -3.48
N ASP A 33 1.14 20.28 -3.89
CA ASP A 33 0.93 21.72 -3.78
C ASP A 33 0.61 22.09 -2.33
N THR A 34 1.02 23.30 -1.91
CA THR A 34 0.66 23.84 -0.60
C THR A 34 -0.67 24.58 -0.64
N GLY A 35 -1.49 24.39 0.38
CA GLY A 35 -2.80 25.05 0.53
C GLY A 35 -3.93 24.02 0.58
N ALA A 36 -5.16 24.51 0.50
CA ALA A 36 -6.34 23.66 0.41
C ALA A 36 -6.68 23.36 -1.06
N CYS A 37 -7.40 22.27 -1.29
CA CYS A 37 -8.01 21.95 -2.56
C CYS A 37 -8.81 23.15 -3.09
N PRO A 38 -8.59 23.59 -4.36
CA PRO A 38 -9.17 24.83 -4.88
C PRO A 38 -10.68 24.74 -5.17
N GLY A 39 -11.32 23.60 -4.93
CA GLY A 39 -12.79 23.43 -5.00
C GLY A 39 -13.39 23.51 -6.40
N THR A 40 -12.57 23.34 -7.45
CA THR A 40 -13.02 23.41 -8.85
C THR A 40 -12.52 22.21 -9.65
N GLY A 41 -13.41 21.47 -10.29
CA GLY A 41 -13.07 20.35 -11.18
C GLY A 41 -13.99 19.16 -11.02
N SER A 42 -13.93 18.19 -11.95
CA SER A 42 -14.57 16.88 -11.83
C SER A 42 -13.59 15.77 -11.44
N ALA A 43 -12.32 16.12 -11.27
CA ALA A 43 -11.26 15.19 -10.96
C ALA A 43 -10.97 15.23 -9.46
N PRO A 44 -10.63 14.09 -8.84
CA PRO A 44 -10.38 14.01 -7.42
C PRO A 44 -9.29 14.98 -6.99
N CYS A 45 -9.53 15.68 -5.89
CA CYS A 45 -8.51 16.43 -5.18
C CYS A 45 -8.21 15.74 -3.87
N ILE A 46 -6.98 15.26 -3.73
CA ILE A 46 -6.53 14.62 -2.49
C ILE A 46 -5.86 15.68 -1.64
N GLU A 47 -6.30 15.82 -0.40
CA GLU A 47 -5.77 16.78 0.57
C GLU A 47 -5.30 16.06 1.83
N THR A 48 -4.24 16.58 2.46
CA THR A 48 -3.79 16.10 3.77
C THR A 48 -3.28 17.25 4.61
N VAL A 49 -3.50 17.16 5.92
CA VAL A 49 -2.92 18.07 6.90
C VAL A 49 -1.85 17.35 7.70
N ILE A 50 -0.60 17.83 7.65
CA ILE A 50 0.53 17.27 8.41
C ILE A 50 1.22 18.42 9.14
N ASN A 51 1.44 18.27 10.44
CA ASN A 51 2.07 19.29 11.28
C ASN A 51 1.41 20.69 11.19
N GLY A 52 0.11 20.74 10.90
CA GLY A 52 -0.66 21.97 10.72
C GLY A 52 -0.54 22.63 9.34
N ASN A 53 0.22 22.05 8.42
CA ASN A 53 0.31 22.47 7.03
C ASN A 53 -0.66 21.67 6.17
N THR A 54 -1.40 22.34 5.30
CA THR A 54 -2.28 21.69 4.32
C THR A 54 -1.54 21.52 3.00
N TYR A 55 -1.63 20.32 2.46
CA TYR A 55 -1.10 19.95 1.15
C TYR A 55 -2.19 19.32 0.32
N TYR A 56 -2.15 19.53 -0.98
CA TYR A 56 -3.04 18.84 -1.89
C TYR A 56 -2.31 18.40 -3.16
N PHE A 57 -2.88 17.45 -3.89
CA PHE A 57 -2.59 17.29 -5.31
C PHE A 57 -3.90 17.18 -6.09
N ASN A 58 -4.12 18.14 -7.00
CA ASN A 58 -5.45 18.42 -7.56
C ASN A 58 -5.67 17.96 -9.01
N GLY A 59 -6.96 17.75 -9.27
CA GLY A 59 -7.72 17.45 -10.46
C GLY A 59 -7.92 18.56 -11.52
N THR A 60 -6.86 19.20 -11.99
CA THR A 60 -6.86 19.74 -13.38
C THR A 60 -6.40 18.67 -14.39
N GLY A 61 -6.39 17.39 -13.99
CA GLY A 61 -5.76 16.28 -14.71
C GLY A 61 -4.26 16.14 -14.47
N LEU A 62 -3.62 17.12 -13.82
CA LEU A 62 -2.22 17.02 -13.40
C LEU A 62 -2.08 15.96 -12.29
N HIS A 63 -0.93 15.29 -12.23
CA HIS A 63 -0.67 14.19 -11.28
C HIS A 63 -1.64 13.00 -11.38
N ALA A 64 -2.36 12.87 -12.51
CA ALA A 64 -3.01 11.62 -12.84
C ALA A 64 -1.95 10.54 -13.10
N ASP A 65 -2.31 9.30 -12.82
CA ASP A 65 -1.49 8.13 -13.10
C ASP A 65 -0.20 8.01 -12.27
N VAL A 66 -0.13 8.73 -11.15
CA VAL A 66 1.03 8.71 -10.25
C VAL A 66 0.60 8.29 -8.84
N TRP A 67 1.40 7.45 -8.20
CA TRP A 67 1.24 7.09 -6.80
C TRP A 67 1.83 8.16 -5.89
N HIS A 68 1.02 8.61 -4.93
CA HIS A 68 1.37 9.62 -3.95
C HIS A 68 1.36 9.01 -2.54
N GLY A 69 2.53 9.06 -1.90
CA GLY A 69 2.64 9.03 -0.46
C GLY A 69 2.56 10.44 0.12
N ARG A 70 3.12 10.65 1.31
CA ARG A 70 3.21 11.93 1.99
C ARG A 70 4.00 12.99 1.20
N PRO A 71 3.69 14.28 1.41
CA PRO A 71 4.48 15.39 0.89
C PRO A 71 5.97 15.27 1.22
N ALA A 72 6.84 15.52 0.23
CA ALA A 72 8.29 15.51 0.42
C ALA A 72 8.77 16.52 1.48
N ALA A 73 8.09 17.68 1.56
CA ALA A 73 8.34 18.72 2.56
C ALA A 73 8.14 18.21 4.00
N GLU A 74 7.31 17.17 4.17
CA GLU A 74 7.01 16.54 5.45
C GLU A 74 7.80 15.24 5.65
N GLY A 75 8.89 15.02 4.88
CA GLY A 75 9.73 13.84 4.96
C GLY A 75 9.42 12.75 3.92
N GLY A 76 8.34 12.90 3.15
CA GLY A 76 7.94 11.93 2.12
C GLY A 76 7.58 10.55 2.68
N GLY A 77 7.62 9.55 1.80
CA GLY A 77 7.28 8.16 2.15
C GLY A 77 5.77 7.93 2.19
N ASP A 78 5.35 6.80 2.76
CA ASP A 78 3.96 6.36 2.73
C ASP A 78 3.10 7.01 3.84
N PHE A 79 1.80 7.04 3.61
CA PHE A 79 0.84 7.23 4.70
C PHE A 79 0.79 5.97 5.55
N VAL A 80 0.72 6.15 6.87
CA VAL A 80 0.71 5.05 7.83
C VAL A 80 -0.61 5.07 8.58
N PHE A 81 -1.29 3.93 8.58
CA PHE A 81 -2.51 3.67 9.33
C PHE A 81 -2.24 2.61 10.37
N GLU A 82 -2.53 2.90 11.64
CA GLU A 82 -2.28 2.00 12.77
C GLU A 82 -3.55 1.72 13.56
N GLY A 83 -3.67 0.50 14.05
CA GLY A 83 -4.75 0.09 14.94
C GLY A 83 -4.27 -1.01 15.88
N ASP A 84 -4.79 -0.96 17.09
CA ASP A 84 -4.58 -2.00 18.10
C ASP A 84 -5.68 -3.06 18.00
N ASP A 85 -5.40 -4.26 18.53
CA ASP A 85 -6.37 -5.35 18.63
C ASP A 85 -7.01 -5.73 17.28
N VAL A 86 -6.22 -5.75 16.19
CA VAL A 86 -6.67 -6.28 14.89
C VAL A 86 -6.68 -7.80 14.98
N ASP A 87 -7.89 -8.35 14.84
CA ASP A 87 -8.13 -9.78 14.94
C ASP A 87 -7.92 -10.43 13.58
N LEU A 88 -7.00 -11.40 13.55
CA LEU A 88 -6.80 -12.35 12.46
C LEU A 88 -7.27 -13.72 12.95
N GLU A 89 -8.42 -14.18 12.47
CA GLU A 89 -8.97 -15.48 12.82
C GLU A 89 -8.68 -16.48 11.70
N CYS A 90 -7.73 -17.37 11.95
CA CYS A 90 -7.33 -18.45 11.05
C CYS A 90 -7.38 -19.79 11.83
N ALA A 91 -6.51 -20.74 11.48
CA ALA A 91 -6.15 -21.85 12.36
C ALA A 91 -5.57 -21.38 13.72
N LEU A 92 -5.11 -20.13 13.80
CA LEU A 92 -4.72 -19.44 15.03
C LEU A 92 -5.55 -18.15 15.13
N ASN A 93 -6.06 -17.85 16.32
CA ASN A 93 -6.69 -16.57 16.61
C ASN A 93 -5.63 -15.64 17.18
N LEU A 94 -5.31 -14.59 16.43
CA LEU A 94 -4.24 -13.64 16.75
C LEU A 94 -4.87 -12.26 16.84
N SER A 95 -4.54 -11.53 17.88
CA SER A 95 -4.94 -10.13 18.06
C SER A 95 -3.66 -9.32 18.18
N CYS A 96 -3.40 -8.46 17.21
CA CYS A 96 -2.14 -7.76 17.04
C CYS A 96 -2.36 -6.27 16.81
N SER A 97 -1.42 -5.43 17.25
CA SER A 97 -1.30 -4.09 16.70
C SER A 97 -0.77 -4.18 15.28
N VAL A 98 -1.42 -3.49 14.35
CA VAL A 98 -1.08 -3.50 12.91
C VAL A 98 -0.83 -2.08 12.46
N ALA A 99 0.25 -1.88 11.71
CA ALA A 99 0.46 -0.69 10.90
C ALA A 99 0.51 -1.07 9.43
N LEU A 100 -0.30 -0.42 8.60
CA LEU A 100 -0.22 -0.52 7.15
C LEU A 100 0.34 0.78 6.58
N SER A 101 1.32 0.64 5.69
CA SER A 101 1.91 1.77 4.97
C SER A 101 1.51 1.72 3.50
N GLY A 102 0.98 2.81 2.96
CA GLY A 102 0.48 2.85 1.59
C GLY A 102 0.49 4.21 0.91
N GLN A 103 0.05 4.18 -0.34
CA GLN A 103 -0.04 5.32 -1.24
C GLN A 103 -1.40 5.36 -1.92
N ILE A 104 -1.76 6.52 -2.43
CA ILE A 104 -2.99 6.75 -3.19
C ILE A 104 -2.64 7.18 -4.62
N LYS A 105 -3.48 6.84 -5.58
CA LYS A 105 -3.40 7.27 -6.97
C LYS A 105 -4.77 7.72 -7.43
N LYS A 106 -4.80 8.78 -8.23
CA LYS A 106 -5.97 9.15 -9.01
C LYS A 106 -5.65 8.95 -10.49
N CYS A 107 -6.59 8.39 -11.23
CA CYS A 107 -6.44 8.23 -12.67
C CYS A 107 -7.80 8.13 -13.36
N GLN A 108 -7.78 8.14 -14.69
CA GLN A 108 -8.98 7.92 -15.48
C GLN A 108 -8.98 6.48 -16.00
N ASP A 109 -10.14 5.84 -15.96
CA ASP A 109 -10.35 4.56 -16.63
C ASP A 109 -10.42 4.74 -18.16
N SER A 110 -10.56 3.62 -18.88
CA SER A 110 -10.68 3.59 -20.34
C SER A 110 -11.92 4.33 -20.88
N SER A 111 -12.90 4.61 -20.02
CA SER A 111 -14.09 5.41 -20.34
C SER A 111 -13.91 6.90 -20.03
N GLY A 112 -12.78 7.28 -19.40
CA GLY A 112 -12.48 8.65 -18.99
C GLY A 112 -13.05 9.04 -17.62
N GLU A 113 -13.61 8.10 -16.88
CA GLU A 113 -14.14 8.34 -15.54
C GLU A 113 -13.03 8.27 -14.49
N TRP A 114 -13.12 9.12 -13.47
CA TRP A 114 -12.09 9.18 -12.43
C TRP A 114 -12.19 8.02 -11.45
N ARG A 115 -11.01 7.53 -11.06
CA ARG A 115 -10.83 6.37 -10.19
C ARG A 115 -9.81 6.68 -9.10
N ILE A 116 -10.00 6.06 -7.95
CA ILE A 116 -9.11 6.11 -6.80
C ILE A 116 -8.47 4.73 -6.63
N GLY A 117 -7.15 4.67 -6.82
CA GLY A 117 -6.32 3.54 -6.48
C GLY A 117 -5.70 3.73 -5.10
N VAL A 118 -5.69 2.68 -4.29
CA VAL A 118 -4.94 2.60 -3.04
C VAL A 118 -4.00 1.42 -3.17
N GLN A 119 -2.73 1.62 -2.78
CA GLN A 119 -1.80 0.52 -2.65
C GLN A 119 -1.23 0.44 -1.24
N VAL A 120 -1.14 -0.77 -0.70
CA VAL A 120 -0.42 -1.05 0.55
C VAL A 120 0.95 -1.60 0.18
N ASN A 121 2.01 -0.97 0.66
CA ASN A 121 3.39 -1.31 0.32
C ASN A 121 4.07 -2.15 1.41
N SER A 122 3.60 -2.05 2.65
CA SER A 122 4.11 -2.84 3.76
C SER A 122 3.14 -2.91 4.92
N ALA A 123 3.33 -3.91 5.77
CA ALA A 123 2.65 -4.07 7.04
C ALA A 123 3.67 -4.36 8.14
N THR A 124 3.42 -3.84 9.34
CA THR A 124 4.13 -4.25 10.55
C THR A 124 3.14 -4.71 11.60
N LEU A 125 3.45 -5.82 12.25
CA LEU A 125 2.66 -6.37 13.34
C LEU A 125 3.47 -6.32 14.62
N SER A 126 2.89 -5.77 15.66
CA SER A 126 3.45 -5.73 17.00
C SER A 126 2.42 -6.20 18.02
N ASP A 127 2.84 -6.26 19.28
CA ASP A 127 1.98 -6.38 20.46
C ASP A 127 0.91 -7.46 20.41
N GLY A 128 1.17 -8.57 21.09
CA GLY A 128 0.26 -9.71 21.17
C GLY A 128 1.03 -11.02 21.16
N THR A 129 0.33 -12.11 21.50
CA THR A 129 0.98 -13.42 21.54
C THR A 129 1.24 -13.88 20.11
N PHE A 130 2.50 -14.14 19.76
CA PHE A 130 2.96 -14.55 18.44
C PHE A 130 2.94 -13.50 17.32
N CYS A 131 2.49 -12.26 17.56
CA CYS A 131 2.45 -11.21 16.52
C CYS A 131 3.81 -10.95 15.85
N GLY A 132 4.91 -10.95 16.63
CA GLY A 132 6.26 -10.82 16.08
C GLY A 132 6.77 -12.01 15.26
N SER A 133 6.00 -13.11 15.17
CA SER A 133 6.29 -14.27 14.31
C SER A 133 5.38 -14.37 13.09
N ILE A 134 4.45 -13.41 12.95
CA ILE A 134 3.60 -13.26 11.77
C ILE A 134 4.41 -12.47 10.73
N ASN A 135 4.39 -12.97 9.50
CA ASN A 135 4.91 -12.29 8.34
C ASN A 135 3.74 -12.02 7.38
N VAL A 136 3.56 -10.76 7.04
CA VAL A 136 2.57 -10.31 6.05
C VAL A 136 3.32 -9.90 4.79
N SER A 137 2.87 -10.39 3.64
CA SER A 137 3.52 -10.21 2.35
C SER A 137 2.51 -10.15 1.20
N GLY A 138 2.98 -10.25 -0.04
CA GLY A 138 2.17 -10.04 -1.25
C GLY A 138 2.15 -8.59 -1.73
N PHE A 139 2.94 -7.71 -1.10
CA PHE A 139 3.01 -6.30 -1.48
C PHE A 139 3.55 -6.08 -2.91
N PRO A 140 3.09 -5.01 -3.60
CA PRO A 140 2.01 -4.12 -3.17
C PRO A 140 0.63 -4.79 -3.25
N TRP A 141 -0.24 -4.51 -2.28
CA TRP A 141 -1.66 -4.84 -2.38
C TRP A 141 -2.36 -3.70 -3.07
N TYR A 142 -3.09 -3.97 -4.14
CA TYR A 142 -3.88 -2.97 -4.84
C TYR A 142 -5.34 -3.05 -4.45
N SER A 143 -5.99 -1.90 -4.33
CA SER A 143 -7.44 -1.80 -4.24
C SER A 143 -8.09 -2.17 -5.57
N LYS A 144 -9.29 -2.71 -5.51
CA LYS A 144 -10.15 -2.98 -6.68
C LYS A 144 -11.59 -2.62 -6.36
N ASP A 145 -12.30 -2.09 -7.35
CA ASP A 145 -13.73 -1.82 -7.30
C ASP A 145 -14.49 -3.11 -6.92
N PRO A 146 -15.26 -3.11 -5.82
CA PRO A 146 -15.96 -4.30 -5.34
C PRO A 146 -17.07 -4.75 -6.28
N THR A 147 -17.51 -3.89 -7.21
CA THR A 147 -18.56 -4.20 -8.19
C THR A 147 -18.05 -4.99 -9.40
N ILE A 148 -16.73 -5.07 -9.59
CA ILE A 148 -16.12 -5.81 -10.70
C ILE A 148 -16.17 -7.32 -10.42
N THR A 149 -16.78 -8.06 -11.35
CA THR A 149 -16.83 -9.52 -11.29
C THR A 149 -15.45 -10.12 -11.57
N GLY A 150 -14.97 -10.99 -10.69
CA GLY A 150 -13.63 -11.57 -10.76
C GLY A 150 -12.63 -10.68 -10.05
N HIS A 151 -12.35 -11.00 -8.79
CA HIS A 151 -11.52 -10.16 -7.93
C HIS A 151 -10.03 -10.27 -8.27
N CYS A 152 -9.57 -11.40 -8.80
CA CYS A 152 -8.20 -11.57 -9.28
C CYS A 152 -8.04 -11.29 -10.79
N PRO A 153 -6.87 -10.82 -11.24
CA PRO A 153 -5.73 -10.36 -10.43
C PRO A 153 -5.98 -8.95 -9.85
N PHE A 154 -5.16 -8.58 -8.86
CA PHE A 154 -5.04 -7.23 -8.31
C PHE A 154 -3.79 -6.57 -8.87
N GLU A 155 -3.96 -5.50 -9.65
CA GLU A 155 -2.89 -4.87 -10.44
C GLU A 155 -3.01 -3.34 -10.37
N ASP A 156 -1.96 -2.63 -10.77
CA ASP A 156 -2.04 -1.18 -10.99
C ASP A 156 -2.80 -0.89 -12.29
N ASP A 157 -4.13 -0.99 -12.22
CA ASP A 157 -5.05 -0.82 -13.35
C ASP A 157 -6.18 0.14 -12.99
N CYS A 158 -6.21 1.28 -13.68
CA CYS A 158 -7.23 2.30 -13.51
C CYS A 158 -8.63 1.82 -13.89
N ASP A 159 -8.77 0.88 -14.83
CA ASP A 159 -10.08 0.28 -15.14
C ASP A 159 -10.65 -0.53 -13.97
N SER A 160 -9.78 -0.95 -13.04
CA SER A 160 -10.14 -1.80 -11.92
C SER A 160 -10.30 -1.05 -10.59
N PHE A 161 -9.85 0.20 -10.51
CA PHE A 161 -9.85 0.98 -9.28
C PHE A 161 -11.23 1.52 -8.88
N ILE A 162 -11.33 1.94 -7.62
CA ILE A 162 -12.59 2.35 -7.00
C ILE A 162 -13.14 3.58 -7.73
N PRO A 163 -14.41 3.60 -8.16
CA PRO A 163 -15.03 4.77 -8.76
C PRO A 163 -14.92 5.97 -7.81
N TYR A 164 -14.47 7.11 -8.33
CA TYR A 164 -14.56 8.35 -7.58
C TYR A 164 -15.97 8.89 -7.64
N ASP A 165 -16.49 9.23 -6.47
CA ASP A 165 -17.75 9.95 -6.27
C ASP A 165 -17.45 11.15 -5.35
N PRO A 166 -17.65 12.40 -5.81
CA PRO A 166 -17.40 13.60 -5.02
C PRO A 166 -18.33 13.75 -3.80
N ASP A 167 -19.48 13.07 -3.80
CA ASP A 167 -20.45 13.12 -2.71
C ASP A 167 -20.27 11.96 -1.72
N ALA A 168 -19.32 11.05 -1.96
CA ALA A 168 -19.06 9.92 -1.09
C ALA A 168 -18.41 10.34 0.24
N THR A 169 -18.93 9.79 1.34
CA THR A 169 -18.35 9.96 2.68
C THR A 169 -17.35 8.84 3.04
N SER A 170 -17.28 7.81 2.20
CA SER A 170 -16.42 6.65 2.38
C SER A 170 -16.27 5.93 1.05
N TYR A 171 -15.14 5.25 0.86
CA TYR A 171 -14.86 4.42 -0.32
C TYR A 171 -14.66 2.98 0.12
N ALA A 172 -15.29 2.03 -0.58
CA ALA A 172 -15.10 0.60 -0.33
C ALA A 172 -14.31 -0.02 -1.48
N GLY A 173 -13.38 -0.91 -1.15
CA GLY A 173 -12.57 -1.62 -2.13
C GLY A 173 -12.19 -3.03 -1.65
N ASN A 174 -11.98 -3.92 -2.59
CA ASN A 174 -11.34 -5.20 -2.32
C ASN A 174 -9.82 -5.02 -2.40
N PHE A 175 -9.05 -5.70 -1.56
CA PHE A 175 -7.59 -5.56 -1.51
C PHE A 175 -6.89 -6.90 -1.63
N GLY A 176 -5.88 -6.95 -2.50
CA GLY A 176 -5.02 -8.11 -2.66
C GLY A 176 -3.80 -7.79 -3.50
N PRO A 177 -2.84 -8.72 -3.66
CA PRO A 177 -2.83 -10.05 -3.06
C PRO A 177 -2.26 -10.03 -1.64
N VAL A 178 -3.01 -10.55 -0.67
CA VAL A 178 -2.61 -10.66 0.74
C VAL A 178 -2.04 -12.05 1.00
N SER A 179 -0.82 -12.12 1.52
CA SER A 179 -0.26 -13.37 2.06
C SER A 179 0.09 -13.19 3.52
N VAL A 180 -0.21 -14.19 4.34
CA VAL A 180 0.10 -14.21 5.78
C VAL A 180 0.71 -15.55 6.13
N ALA A 181 1.84 -15.53 6.82
CA ALA A 181 2.48 -16.71 7.37
C ALA A 181 2.75 -16.52 8.86
N ALA A 182 2.58 -17.58 9.65
CA ALA A 182 2.91 -17.60 11.06
C ALA A 182 3.74 -18.84 11.39
N LEU A 183 4.78 -18.67 12.22
CA LEU A 183 5.65 -19.79 12.66
C LEU A 183 6.25 -20.59 11.50
N GLY A 184 6.46 -19.95 10.34
CA GLY A 184 7.03 -20.58 9.14
C GLY A 184 6.04 -21.36 8.28
N ALA A 185 4.74 -21.36 8.62
CA ALA A 185 3.67 -21.93 7.81
C ALA A 185 2.81 -20.83 7.18
N ALA A 186 2.42 -21.00 5.92
CA ALA A 186 1.43 -20.14 5.29
C ALA A 186 0.06 -20.37 5.95
N LEU A 187 -0.59 -19.28 6.34
CA LEU A 187 -1.98 -19.25 6.76
C LEU A 187 -2.89 -18.84 5.59
N VAL A 188 -2.39 -17.92 4.77
CA VAL A 188 -3.07 -17.25 3.66
C VAL A 188 -2.03 -17.06 2.56
N ASP A 189 -2.33 -17.38 1.31
CA ASP A 189 -1.38 -17.23 0.19
C ASP A 189 -2.00 -16.60 -1.06
N GLY A 190 -1.75 -15.29 -1.25
CA GLY A 190 -2.19 -14.56 -2.42
C GLY A 190 -3.71 -14.34 -2.46
N GLU A 191 -4.34 -14.27 -1.31
CA GLU A 191 -5.78 -14.07 -1.14
C GLU A 191 -6.15 -12.59 -1.21
N HIS A 192 -7.41 -12.26 -0.93
CA HIS A 192 -7.89 -10.89 -0.93
C HIS A 192 -8.98 -10.66 0.10
N ILE A 193 -9.08 -9.41 0.55
CA ILE A 193 -10.05 -8.95 1.55
C ILE A 193 -11.16 -8.21 0.80
N HIS A 194 -12.42 -8.50 1.11
CA HIS A 194 -13.56 -7.79 0.54
C HIS A 194 -13.94 -6.56 1.36
N ASP A 195 -14.58 -5.59 0.69
CA ASP A 195 -15.29 -4.48 1.33
C ASP A 195 -14.49 -3.73 2.41
N VAL A 196 -13.19 -3.53 2.16
CA VAL A 196 -12.35 -2.68 3.01
C VAL A 196 -12.82 -1.25 2.84
N VAL A 197 -13.26 -0.64 3.94
CA VAL A 197 -13.84 0.71 3.91
C VAL A 197 -12.79 1.74 4.34
N PHE A 198 -12.50 2.67 3.44
CA PHE A 198 -11.74 3.87 3.72
C PHE A 198 -12.69 5.04 4.04
N THR A 199 -12.50 5.67 5.20
CA THR A 199 -13.24 6.86 5.62
C THR A 199 -12.29 8.07 5.62
N PRO A 200 -12.37 8.97 4.64
CA PRO A 200 -11.61 10.22 4.61
C PRO A 200 -12.01 11.16 5.76
N GLY A 201 -11.12 12.10 6.09
CA GLY A 201 -11.37 13.14 7.08
C GLY A 201 -10.23 13.33 8.10
N VAL A 202 -10.52 14.09 9.14
CA VAL A 202 -9.69 14.16 10.36
C VAL A 202 -9.69 12.80 11.04
N GLY A 203 -8.51 12.24 11.28
CA GLY A 203 -8.39 10.87 11.77
C GLY A 203 -8.93 9.84 10.77
N ALA A 204 -8.69 10.06 9.47
CA ALA A 204 -9.04 9.12 8.41
C ALA A 204 -8.66 7.68 8.80
N ASN A 205 -9.51 6.73 8.44
CA ASN A 205 -9.34 5.35 8.86
C ASN A 205 -9.66 4.34 7.76
N ILE A 206 -9.15 3.13 7.94
CA ILE A 206 -9.40 1.95 7.13
C ILE A 206 -10.00 0.89 8.06
N SER A 207 -11.17 0.36 7.73
CA SER A 207 -11.78 -0.74 8.49
C SER A 207 -11.87 -2.02 7.67
N PHE A 208 -11.46 -3.12 8.29
CA PHE A 208 -11.64 -4.48 7.78
C PHE A 208 -12.73 -5.17 8.60
N ALA A 209 -13.63 -5.87 7.92
CA ALA A 209 -14.61 -6.74 8.56
C ALA A 209 -15.01 -7.84 7.58
N SER A 210 -14.01 -8.59 7.09
CA SER A 210 -14.20 -9.55 6.00
C SER A 210 -13.34 -10.79 6.19
N ASP A 211 -13.80 -11.89 5.59
CA ASP A 211 -12.96 -13.05 5.34
C ASP A 211 -11.88 -12.71 4.29
N LEU A 212 -10.83 -13.52 4.26
CA LEU A 212 -9.81 -13.59 3.23
C LEU A 212 -10.19 -14.70 2.26
N TYR A 213 -10.20 -14.37 0.97
CA TYR A 213 -10.68 -15.22 -0.11
C TYR A 213 -9.59 -15.54 -1.12
N ASP A 214 -9.51 -16.80 -1.55
CA ASP A 214 -8.73 -17.17 -2.74
C ASP A 214 -9.40 -16.67 -4.03
N CYS A 215 -8.72 -16.80 -5.17
CA CYS A 215 -9.29 -16.38 -6.47
C CYS A 215 -10.48 -17.23 -6.95
N ASN A 216 -10.89 -18.25 -6.19
CA ASN A 216 -12.09 -19.05 -6.43
C ASN A 216 -13.20 -18.75 -5.41
N GLU A 217 -13.06 -17.68 -4.62
CA GLU A 217 -13.99 -17.27 -3.56
C GLU A 217 -14.12 -18.30 -2.42
N SER A 218 -13.06 -19.07 -2.16
CA SER A 218 -12.96 -19.95 -0.99
C SER A 218 -12.35 -19.18 0.17
N GLN A 219 -12.96 -19.32 1.36
CA GLN A 219 -12.54 -18.62 2.58
C GLN A 219 -11.70 -19.51 3.51
N ASP A 220 -10.58 -18.98 4.00
CA ASP A 220 -9.68 -19.71 4.92
C ASP A 220 -9.44 -18.96 6.25
N CYS A 221 -9.41 -17.63 6.22
CA CYS A 221 -9.16 -16.77 7.38
C CYS A 221 -10.12 -15.57 7.39
N SER A 222 -10.19 -14.84 8.50
CA SER A 222 -10.87 -13.54 8.57
C SER A 222 -10.02 -12.48 9.23
N MET A 223 -10.26 -11.22 8.85
CA MET A 223 -9.58 -10.05 9.40
C MET A 223 -10.60 -8.99 9.81
N ASN A 224 -10.49 -8.55 11.06
CA ASN A 224 -11.35 -7.52 11.64
C ASN A 224 -10.53 -6.49 12.40
N GLY A 225 -10.73 -5.21 12.10
CA GLY A 225 -10.07 -4.13 12.81
C GLY A 225 -10.26 -2.79 12.14
N VAL A 226 -9.85 -1.74 12.84
CA VAL A 226 -9.85 -0.37 12.32
C VAL A 226 -8.47 0.22 12.51
N LEU A 227 -7.87 0.72 11.42
CA LEU A 227 -6.60 1.43 11.43
C LEU A 227 -6.86 2.91 11.20
N THR A 228 -6.27 3.76 12.02
CA THR A 228 -6.37 5.22 11.91
C THR A 228 -5.05 5.79 11.42
N ILE A 229 -5.11 6.81 10.58
CA ILE A 229 -3.92 7.51 10.11
C ILE A 229 -3.13 8.10 11.29
N THR A 230 -1.83 7.82 11.37
CA THR A 230 -0.98 8.25 12.51
C THR A 230 0.04 9.30 12.14
N ASN A 231 0.39 9.39 10.85
CA ASN A 231 1.43 10.29 10.36
C ASN A 231 0.88 11.49 9.55
N ALA A 232 -0.42 11.73 9.66
CA ALA A 232 -1.11 12.94 9.26
C ALA A 232 -2.28 13.23 10.23
N THR A 233 -2.73 14.48 10.29
CA THR A 233 -3.93 14.88 11.06
C THR A 233 -5.22 14.58 10.30
N SER A 234 -5.22 14.79 8.98
CA SER A 234 -6.34 14.43 8.12
C SER A 234 -5.85 13.90 6.77
N PHE A 235 -6.71 13.15 6.12
CA PHE A 235 -6.58 12.74 4.73
C PHE A 235 -7.96 12.81 4.10
N ASP A 236 -8.12 13.69 3.13
CA ASP A 236 -9.40 14.06 2.56
C ASP A 236 -9.40 13.78 1.05
N ILE A 237 -10.55 13.36 0.55
CA ILE A 237 -10.80 13.16 -0.89
C ILE A 237 -11.98 14.07 -1.21
N HIS A 238 -11.73 15.07 -2.07
CA HIS A 238 -12.72 16.03 -2.54
C HIS A 238 -13.05 15.79 -4.01
#